data_AF-W6L1L7-F1
#
_entry.id   AF-W6L1L7-F1
#
_cell.length_a   1.000
_cell.length_b   1.000
_cell.length_c   1.000
_cell.angle_alpha   90.00
_cell.angle_beta   90.00
_cell.angle_gamma   90.00
#
_symmetry.space_group_name_H-M   'P 1'
#
loop_
_entity.id
_entity.type
_entity.pdbx_description
1 polymer ?
#
loop_
_entity_poly.entity_id
_entity_poly.type
_entity_poly.pdbx_seq_one_letter_code
_entity_poly.pdbx_strand_id
1 'polypeptide(L)'
;MNRLFNAKESQHSLDLFTEWKNEQDAEIANRGADPDPAVEEKFNQFMLRQNLNSYVCYKELDLYTACLQDKNLIRREGDTGSVEVNTNNKVNERLCRKTHNAYVSCMRSRPNQEMILQNALLEPHCISQRNEMLKCMEKHREKETKTQEPQCMEWYLRCLRCGLNHMWNTYWRAITKFGDAEEYQIYQLSKDDRKRQEYLRMLTTTLSEQKEMQKEKEKVFSGYYISPEDAMLKEK
;
A
#
# COMPACT_ATOMS: atom_id res chain seq x y z
N MET A 1 19.21 20.59 1.04
CA MET A 1 19.13 21.15 2.40
C MET A 1 19.20 20.01 3.39
N ASN A 2 20.35 19.85 4.05
CA ASN A 2 20.58 18.86 5.10
C ASN A 2 19.86 19.28 6.38
N ARG A 3 19.02 18.42 6.96
CA ARG A 3 18.60 18.53 8.36
C ARG A 3 18.46 17.15 9.02
N LEU A 4 19.46 16.89 9.87
CA LEU A 4 19.39 16.19 11.17
C LEU A 4 19.12 14.68 11.16
N PHE A 5 20.12 13.91 10.74
CA PHE A 5 20.42 12.66 11.44
C PHE A 5 20.91 13.02 12.86
N ASN A 6 20.17 12.60 13.89
CA ASN A 6 20.64 12.73 15.28
C ASN A 6 21.87 11.84 15.47
N ALA A 7 23.04 12.45 15.65
CA ALA A 7 24.36 11.81 15.58
C ALA A 7 24.75 10.94 16.80
N LYS A 8 23.80 10.28 17.48
CA LYS A 8 24.07 9.32 18.56
C LYS A 8 23.01 8.20 18.62
N GLU A 9 22.83 7.49 17.52
CA GLU A 9 22.04 6.25 17.54
C GLU A 9 22.98 5.07 17.79
N SER A 10 22.61 4.20 18.73
CA SER A 10 23.40 3.01 19.04
C SER A 10 23.28 2.01 17.88
N GLN A 11 24.36 1.26 17.61
CA GLN A 11 24.35 0.16 16.64
C GLN A 11 23.17 -0.79 16.88
N HIS A 12 22.86 -1.05 18.15
CA HIS A 12 21.71 -1.85 18.56
C HIS A 12 20.35 -1.31 18.05
N SER A 13 20.15 0.01 18.00
CA SER A 13 18.92 0.61 17.46
C SER A 13 18.78 0.41 15.96
N LEU A 14 19.91 0.44 15.24
CA LEU A 14 19.97 0.20 13.79
C LEU A 14 19.76 -1.29 13.45
N ASP A 15 20.30 -2.19 14.27
CA ASP A 15 20.10 -3.63 14.12
C ASP A 15 18.61 -3.98 14.30
N LEU A 16 17.96 -3.47 15.36
CA LEU A 16 16.52 -3.65 15.60
C LEU A 16 15.66 -3.00 14.50
N PHE A 17 16.09 -1.88 13.92
CA PHE A 17 15.40 -1.28 12.77
C PHE A 17 15.48 -2.16 11.53
N THR A 18 16.62 -2.80 11.31
CA THR A 18 16.83 -3.75 10.21
C THR A 18 15.97 -5.00 10.39
N GLU A 19 15.89 -5.54 11.61
CA GLU A 19 14.98 -6.64 11.94
C GLU A 19 13.52 -6.27 11.66
N TRP A 20 13.09 -5.09 12.13
CA TRP A 20 11.75 -4.58 11.86
C TRP A 20 11.47 -4.44 10.34
N LYS A 21 12.43 -3.95 9.54
CA LYS A 21 12.28 -3.89 8.07
C LYS A 21 12.07 -5.28 7.47
N ASN A 22 12.83 -6.29 7.92
CA ASN A 22 12.66 -7.66 7.45
C ASN A 22 11.28 -8.23 7.82
N GLU A 23 10.76 -7.91 9.00
CA GLU A 23 9.39 -8.27 9.41
C GLU A 23 8.35 -7.61 8.49
N GLN A 24 8.51 -6.32 8.18
CA GLN A 24 7.61 -5.62 7.26
C GLN A 24 7.65 -6.20 5.85
N ASP A 25 8.83 -6.58 5.34
CA ASP A 25 8.94 -7.25 4.05
C ASP A 25 8.23 -8.61 4.06
N ALA A 26 8.35 -9.38 5.15
CA ALA A 26 7.60 -10.62 5.31
C ALA A 26 6.08 -10.40 5.36
N GLU A 27 5.61 -9.34 6.01
CA GLU A 27 4.20 -8.95 6.02
C GLU A 27 3.70 -8.55 4.63
N ILE A 28 4.51 -7.81 3.85
CA ILE A 28 4.19 -7.45 2.47
C ILE A 28 4.07 -8.70 1.61
N ALA A 29 5.03 -9.62 1.69
CA ALA A 29 5.01 -10.87 0.92
C ALA A 29 3.76 -11.73 1.20
N ASN A 30 3.26 -11.71 2.44
CA ASN A 30 2.12 -12.51 2.89
C ASN A 30 0.77 -11.78 2.85
N ARG A 31 0.71 -10.52 2.44
CA ARG A 31 -0.54 -9.77 2.35
C ARG A 31 -1.52 -10.46 1.39
N GLY A 32 -2.73 -10.75 1.88
CA GLY A 32 -3.76 -11.45 1.11
C GLY A 32 -3.51 -12.95 0.98
N ALA A 33 -2.63 -13.54 1.80
CA ALA A 33 -2.48 -14.98 1.87
C ALA A 33 -3.73 -15.64 2.46
N ASP A 34 -4.20 -16.70 1.81
CA ASP A 34 -5.36 -17.46 2.23
C ASP A 34 -5.12 -18.95 1.92
N PRO A 35 -5.55 -19.89 2.79
CA PRO A 35 -5.45 -21.32 2.50
C PRO A 35 -6.23 -21.78 1.27
N ASP A 36 -7.28 -21.06 0.85
CA ASP A 36 -8.06 -21.35 -0.35
C ASP A 36 -7.34 -20.84 -1.62
N PRO A 37 -6.92 -21.73 -2.54
CA PRO A 37 -6.27 -21.34 -3.79
C PRO A 37 -7.11 -20.41 -4.66
N ALA A 38 -8.45 -20.52 -4.61
CA ALA A 38 -9.32 -19.66 -5.40
C ALA A 38 -9.35 -18.21 -4.87
N VAL A 39 -9.14 -18.02 -3.57
CA VAL A 39 -9.01 -16.70 -2.96
C VAL A 39 -7.64 -16.09 -3.31
N GLU A 40 -6.56 -16.88 -3.24
CA GLU A 40 -5.23 -16.43 -3.67
C GLU A 40 -5.21 -16.01 -5.14
N GLU A 41 -5.84 -16.78 -6.03
CA GLU A 41 -5.90 -16.44 -7.45
C GLU A 41 -6.63 -15.12 -7.69
N LYS A 42 -7.78 -14.91 -7.06
CA LYS A 42 -8.54 -13.65 -7.15
C LYS A 42 -7.73 -12.46 -6.64
N PHE A 43 -7.01 -12.65 -5.52
CA PHE A 43 -6.12 -11.62 -4.98
C PHE A 43 -4.99 -11.29 -5.95
N ASN A 44 -4.35 -12.31 -6.54
CA ASN A 44 -3.31 -12.13 -7.54
C ASN A 44 -3.82 -11.40 -8.79
N GLN A 45 -5.04 -11.71 -9.26
CA GLN A 45 -5.67 -10.98 -10.37
C GLN A 45 -5.94 -9.51 -10.02
N PHE A 46 -6.41 -9.25 -8.79
CA PHE A 46 -6.57 -7.88 -8.30
C PHE A 46 -5.24 -7.13 -8.29
N MET A 47 -4.20 -7.73 -7.73
CA MET A 47 -2.87 -7.10 -7.65
C MET A 47 -2.20 -6.94 -9.02
N LEU A 48 -2.41 -7.88 -9.95
CA LEU A 48 -2.01 -7.73 -11.35
C LEU A 48 -2.64 -6.49 -11.97
N ARG A 49 -3.94 -6.26 -11.74
CA ARG A 49 -4.64 -5.06 -12.20
C ARG A 49 -4.03 -3.78 -11.63
N GLN A 50 -3.69 -3.77 -10.34
CA GLN A 50 -3.05 -2.61 -9.70
C GLN A 50 -1.67 -2.34 -10.32
N ASN A 51 -0.85 -3.37 -10.47
CA ASN A 51 0.48 -3.24 -11.07
C ASN A 51 0.42 -2.82 -12.55
N LEU A 52 -0.54 -3.33 -13.33
CA LEU A 52 -0.78 -2.86 -14.69
C LEU A 52 -1.09 -1.37 -14.73
N ASN A 53 -2.01 -0.91 -13.87
CA ASN A 53 -2.34 0.51 -13.75
C ASN A 53 -1.14 1.36 -13.33
N SER A 54 -0.18 0.80 -12.60
CA SER A 54 0.95 1.53 -12.03
C SER A 54 2.12 1.67 -13.00
N TYR A 55 2.43 0.58 -13.69
CA TYR A 55 3.68 0.45 -14.43
C TYR A 55 3.49 0.51 -15.95
N VAL A 56 2.35 0.03 -16.46
CA VAL A 56 2.16 -0.19 -17.90
C VAL A 56 1.10 0.73 -18.47
N CYS A 57 -0.11 0.62 -17.94
CA CYS A 57 -1.30 1.29 -18.42
C CYS A 57 -1.59 2.61 -17.71
N TYR A 58 -0.61 3.15 -16.97
CA TYR A 58 -0.78 4.36 -16.18
C TYR A 58 -1.15 5.56 -17.06
N LYS A 59 -0.54 5.69 -18.25
CA LYS A 59 -0.83 6.78 -19.18
C LYS A 59 -2.24 6.70 -19.72
N GLU A 60 -2.68 5.51 -20.11
CA GLU A 60 -4.03 5.27 -20.62
C GLU A 60 -5.07 5.51 -19.52
N LEU A 61 -4.76 5.12 -18.28
CA LEU A 61 -5.59 5.39 -17.11
C LEU A 61 -5.70 6.90 -16.84
N ASP A 62 -4.59 7.64 -16.88
CA ASP A 62 -4.58 9.10 -16.69
C ASP A 62 -5.41 9.81 -17.75
N LEU A 63 -5.25 9.44 -19.03
CA LEU A 63 -6.05 10.00 -20.13
C LEU A 63 -7.53 9.66 -19.98
N TYR A 64 -7.86 8.46 -19.52
CA TYR A 64 -9.24 8.06 -19.31
C TYR A 64 -9.87 8.80 -18.14
N THR A 65 -9.19 8.86 -16.99
CA THR A 65 -9.67 9.58 -15.81
C THR A 65 -9.83 11.07 -16.09
N ALA A 66 -8.92 11.70 -16.85
CA ALA A 66 -9.07 13.09 -17.28
C ALA A 66 -10.36 13.31 -18.10
N CYS A 67 -10.68 12.42 -19.04
CA CYS A 67 -11.93 12.49 -19.78
C CYS A 67 -13.16 12.33 -18.88
N LEU A 68 -13.11 11.42 -17.91
CA LEU A 68 -14.20 11.23 -16.96
C LEU A 68 -14.42 12.47 -16.08
N GLN A 69 -13.34 13.15 -15.68
CA GLN A 69 -13.42 14.40 -14.90
C GLN A 69 -14.02 15.54 -15.72
N ASP A 70 -13.54 15.75 -16.95
CA ASP A 70 -14.07 16.77 -17.87
C ASP A 70 -15.60 16.65 -18.06
N LYS A 71 -16.10 15.41 -18.06
CA LYS A 71 -17.51 15.10 -18.28
C LYS A 71 -18.32 14.94 -17.00
N ASN A 72 -17.74 15.21 -15.84
CA ASN A 72 -18.35 15.03 -14.52
C ASN A 72 -18.90 13.60 -14.30
N LEU A 73 -18.26 12.60 -14.92
CA LEU A 73 -18.62 11.18 -14.80
C LEU A 73 -17.96 10.50 -13.61
N ILE A 74 -17.01 11.19 -12.99
CA ILE A 74 -16.49 10.84 -11.67
C ILE A 74 -16.61 12.06 -10.76
N ARG A 75 -17.26 11.89 -9.61
CA ARG A 75 -17.24 12.87 -8.53
C ARG A 75 -16.05 12.55 -7.63
N ARG A 76 -15.20 13.54 -7.38
CA ARG A 76 -14.28 13.50 -6.23
C ARG A 76 -15.12 13.82 -4.99
N GLU A 77 -15.70 12.81 -4.35
CA GLU A 77 -16.35 12.99 -3.05
C GLU A 77 -15.31 12.83 -1.93
N GLY A 78 -15.09 13.89 -1.14
CA GLY A 78 -14.33 13.85 0.12
C GLY A 78 -12.79 13.89 0.02
N ASP A 79 -12.16 14.26 1.13
CA ASP A 79 -10.70 14.42 1.34
C ASP A 79 -9.87 13.14 1.07
N THR A 80 -10.50 12.00 0.79
CA THR A 80 -9.81 10.73 0.54
C THR A 80 -9.39 10.52 -0.91
N GLY A 81 -9.89 11.30 -1.86
CA GLY A 81 -9.39 11.35 -3.25
C GLY A 81 -9.46 10.05 -4.07
N SER A 82 -9.92 8.93 -3.49
CA SER A 82 -10.00 7.63 -4.15
C SER A 82 -11.25 7.54 -5.01
N VAL A 83 -11.06 7.48 -6.34
CA VAL A 83 -12.14 7.30 -7.31
C VAL A 83 -12.01 5.91 -7.92
N GLU A 84 -13.03 5.07 -7.74
CA GLU A 84 -13.08 3.79 -8.45
C GLU A 84 -13.54 4.01 -9.90
N VAL A 85 -12.65 3.71 -10.85
CA VAL A 85 -12.95 3.82 -12.29
C VAL A 85 -13.75 2.59 -12.72
N ASN A 86 -15.07 2.76 -12.85
CA ASN A 86 -15.94 1.72 -13.38
C ASN A 86 -15.88 1.67 -14.91
N THR A 87 -15.13 0.69 -15.44
CA THR A 87 -15.00 0.42 -16.87
C THR A 87 -16.22 -0.26 -17.48
N ASN A 88 -17.15 -0.79 -16.69
CA ASN A 88 -18.34 -1.48 -17.21
C ASN A 88 -19.54 -0.53 -17.39
N ASN A 89 -19.37 0.76 -17.07
CA ASN A 89 -20.41 1.75 -17.22
C ASN A 89 -20.54 2.19 -18.69
N LYS A 90 -21.67 1.86 -19.32
CA LYS A 90 -21.98 2.21 -20.73
C LYS A 90 -21.97 3.71 -21.01
N VAL A 91 -22.30 4.56 -20.03
CA VAL A 91 -22.25 6.02 -20.17
C VAL A 91 -20.80 6.49 -20.26
N ASN A 92 -19.93 5.96 -19.41
CA ASN A 92 -18.50 6.24 -19.42
C ASN A 92 -17.87 5.80 -20.75
N GLU A 93 -18.20 4.58 -21.20
CA GLU A 93 -17.76 4.08 -22.50
C GLU A 93 -18.25 4.97 -23.64
N ARG A 94 -19.53 5.36 -23.67
CA ARG A 94 -20.08 6.19 -24.76
C ARG A 94 -19.43 7.56 -24.83
N LEU A 95 -19.27 8.22 -23.69
CA LEU A 95 -18.79 9.60 -23.62
C LEU A 95 -17.27 9.72 -23.69
N CYS A 96 -16.53 8.72 -23.21
CA CYS A 96 -15.07 8.68 -23.23
C CYS A 96 -14.52 7.53 -24.10
N ARG A 97 -15.22 7.17 -25.19
CA ARG A 97 -14.97 5.96 -25.99
C ARG A 97 -13.52 5.75 -26.39
N LYS A 98 -12.86 6.79 -26.90
CA LYS A 98 -11.47 6.71 -27.37
C LYS A 98 -10.51 6.32 -26.24
N THR A 99 -10.57 7.07 -25.13
CA THR A 99 -9.68 6.85 -23.98
C THR A 99 -10.06 5.58 -23.21
N HIS A 100 -11.35 5.28 -23.11
CA HIS A 100 -11.87 4.03 -22.54
C HIS A 100 -11.32 2.80 -23.27
N ASN A 101 -11.44 2.78 -24.61
CA ASN A 101 -10.96 1.65 -25.43
C ASN A 101 -9.45 1.48 -25.32
N ALA A 102 -8.68 2.58 -25.31
CA ALA A 102 -7.23 2.52 -25.13
C ALA A 102 -6.87 1.89 -23.77
N TYR A 103 -7.52 2.36 -22.68
CA TYR A 103 -7.31 1.82 -21.34
C TYR A 103 -7.68 0.34 -21.25
N VAL A 104 -8.90 -0.03 -21.66
CA VAL A 104 -9.37 -1.43 -21.61
C VAL A 104 -8.51 -2.35 -22.49
N SER A 105 -8.07 -1.88 -23.67
CA SER A 105 -7.15 -2.63 -24.52
C SER A 105 -5.80 -2.84 -23.86
N CYS A 106 -5.25 -1.82 -23.18
CA CYS A 106 -4.00 -1.95 -22.44
C CYS A 106 -4.12 -2.98 -21.31
N MET A 107 -5.21 -2.92 -20.54
CA MET A 107 -5.46 -3.83 -19.41
C MET A 107 -5.66 -5.29 -19.85
N ARG A 108 -6.27 -5.50 -21.02
CA ARG A 108 -6.52 -6.84 -21.58
C ARG A 108 -5.38 -7.37 -22.43
N SER A 109 -4.34 -6.57 -22.66
CA SER A 109 -3.18 -6.98 -23.46
C SER A 109 -2.43 -8.11 -22.77
N ARG A 110 -2.42 -9.29 -23.40
CA ARG A 110 -1.67 -10.45 -22.92
C ARG A 110 -0.17 -10.17 -22.74
N PRO A 111 0.53 -9.51 -23.69
CA PRO A 111 1.93 -9.10 -23.48
C PRO A 111 2.15 -8.23 -22.24
N ASN A 112 1.22 -7.31 -21.94
CA ASN A 112 1.33 -6.45 -20.76
C ASN A 112 1.15 -7.24 -19.46
N GLN A 113 0.19 -8.16 -19.45
CA GLN A 113 -0.04 -9.06 -18.31
C GLN A 113 1.17 -9.96 -18.07
N GLU A 114 1.70 -10.60 -19.12
CA GLU A 114 2.88 -11.45 -19.05
C GLU A 114 4.10 -10.68 -18.55
N MET A 115 4.31 -9.44 -19.01
CA MET A 115 5.40 -8.60 -18.53
C MET A 115 5.31 -8.36 -17.01
N ILE A 116 4.14 -8.02 -16.46
CA ILE A 116 3.99 -7.83 -15.01
C ILE A 116 4.23 -9.13 -14.26
N LEU A 117 3.65 -10.24 -14.71
CA LEU A 117 3.81 -11.55 -14.05
C LEU A 117 5.27 -12.01 -14.05
N GLN A 118 6.00 -11.80 -15.14
CA GLN A 118 7.43 -12.11 -15.21
C GLN A 118 8.26 -11.27 -14.23
N ASN A 119 8.00 -9.96 -14.17
CA ASN A 119 8.68 -9.09 -13.21
C ASN A 119 8.36 -9.50 -11.76
N ALA A 120 7.10 -9.86 -11.47
CA ALA A 120 6.71 -10.32 -10.14
C ALA A 120 7.48 -11.59 -9.72
N LEU A 121 7.61 -12.58 -10.61
CA LEU A 121 8.40 -13.80 -10.33
C LEU A 121 9.89 -13.53 -10.13
N LEU A 122 10.40 -12.42 -10.68
CA LEU A 122 11.82 -12.05 -10.59
C LEU A 122 12.13 -11.13 -9.41
N GLU A 123 11.13 -10.72 -8.64
CA GLU A 123 11.28 -9.74 -7.57
C GLU A 123 12.32 -10.17 -6.51
N PRO A 124 13.33 -9.34 -6.19
CA PRO A 124 14.42 -9.72 -5.28
C PRO A 124 13.98 -10.13 -3.87
N HIS A 125 12.92 -9.52 -3.33
CA HIS A 125 12.43 -9.87 -1.98
C HIS A 125 11.81 -11.27 -1.92
N CYS A 126 11.51 -11.89 -3.07
CA CYS A 126 10.79 -13.16 -3.18
C CYS A 126 11.67 -14.37 -3.53
N ILE A 127 13.00 -14.26 -3.33
CA ILE A 127 13.95 -15.34 -3.64
C ILE A 127 13.59 -16.65 -2.92
N SER A 128 13.15 -16.58 -1.65
CA SER A 128 12.81 -17.78 -0.88
C SER A 128 11.65 -18.54 -1.52
N GLN A 129 10.55 -17.85 -1.81
CA GLN A 129 9.35 -18.41 -2.42
C GLN A 129 9.63 -18.93 -3.83
N ARG A 130 10.46 -18.21 -4.60
CA ARG A 130 10.92 -18.68 -5.91
C ARG A 130 11.70 -19.98 -5.81
N ASN A 131 12.59 -20.10 -4.83
CA ASN A 131 13.36 -21.32 -4.62
C ASN A 131 12.47 -22.50 -4.20
N GLU A 132 11.44 -22.27 -3.39
CA GLU A 132 10.46 -23.30 -3.03
C GLU A 132 9.64 -23.78 -4.24
N MET A 133 9.19 -22.84 -5.07
CA MET A 133 8.52 -23.14 -6.34
C MET A 133 9.40 -23.98 -7.27
N LEU A 134 10.66 -23.58 -7.46
CA LEU A 134 11.62 -24.32 -8.29
C LEU A 134 11.92 -25.71 -7.73
N LYS A 135 12.04 -25.87 -6.41
CA LYS A 135 12.19 -27.18 -5.77
C LYS A 135 10.99 -28.09 -6.03
N CYS A 136 9.76 -27.54 -5.99
CA CYS A 136 8.56 -28.31 -6.34
C CYS A 136 8.60 -28.74 -7.81
N MET A 137 8.91 -27.82 -8.72
CA MET A 137 8.97 -28.10 -10.17
C MET A 137 9.98 -29.19 -10.48
N GLU A 138 11.18 -29.14 -9.89
CA GLU A 138 12.20 -30.17 -10.09
C GLU A 138 11.73 -31.54 -9.57
N LYS A 139 11.11 -31.57 -8.39
CA LYS A 139 10.56 -32.81 -7.81
C LYS A 139 9.48 -33.44 -8.68
N HIS A 140 8.68 -32.65 -9.38
CA HIS A 140 7.54 -33.11 -10.17
C HIS A 140 7.77 -33.10 -11.69
N ARG A 141 8.98 -32.75 -12.14
CA ARG A 141 9.37 -32.55 -13.54
C ARG A 141 8.95 -33.69 -14.46
N GLU A 142 9.23 -34.94 -14.09
CA GLU A 142 8.87 -36.10 -14.91
C GLU A 142 7.36 -36.29 -15.05
N LYS A 143 6.61 -36.01 -13.97
CA LYS A 143 5.16 -36.15 -13.96
C LYS A 143 4.51 -35.06 -14.82
N GLU A 144 4.90 -33.81 -14.61
CA GLU A 144 4.41 -32.67 -15.40
C GLU A 144 4.73 -32.83 -16.89
N THR A 145 5.91 -33.35 -17.25
CA THR A 145 6.29 -33.60 -18.65
C THR A 145 5.39 -34.66 -19.30
N LYS A 146 4.99 -35.69 -18.55
CA LYS A 146 4.16 -36.79 -19.05
C LYS A 146 2.68 -36.44 -19.13
N THR A 147 2.15 -35.73 -18.13
CA THR A 147 0.71 -35.48 -18.01
C THR A 147 0.29 -34.09 -18.49
N GLN A 148 1.23 -33.14 -18.64
CA GLN A 148 0.96 -31.72 -18.88
C GLN A 148 0.12 -31.05 -17.77
N GLU A 149 -0.08 -31.71 -16.63
CA GLU A 149 -0.84 -31.19 -15.50
C GLU A 149 0.09 -30.53 -14.48
N PRO A 150 -0.08 -29.23 -14.17
CA PRO A 150 0.78 -28.53 -13.23
C PRO A 150 0.57 -29.07 -11.81
N GLN A 151 1.67 -29.46 -11.15
CA GLN A 151 1.68 -30.00 -9.78
C GLN A 151 2.03 -28.95 -8.73
N CYS A 152 2.60 -27.82 -9.15
CA CYS A 152 3.17 -26.81 -8.26
C CYS A 152 2.39 -25.48 -8.26
N MET A 153 1.09 -25.50 -8.58
CA MET A 153 0.26 -24.29 -8.69
C MET A 153 0.21 -23.48 -7.40
N GLU A 154 0.10 -24.13 -6.24
CA GLU A 154 0.11 -23.46 -4.94
C GLU A 154 1.39 -22.63 -4.73
N TRP A 155 2.56 -23.21 -5.02
CA TRP A 155 3.84 -22.52 -4.91
C TRP A 155 3.97 -21.38 -5.92
N TYR A 156 3.44 -21.59 -7.12
CA TYR A 156 3.39 -20.56 -8.16
C TYR A 156 2.55 -19.35 -7.73
N LEU A 157 1.34 -19.59 -7.19
CA LEU A 157 0.45 -18.55 -6.70
C LEU A 157 1.05 -17.77 -5.54
N ARG A 158 1.74 -18.44 -4.61
CA ARG A 158 2.48 -17.80 -3.50
C ARG A 158 3.63 -16.93 -3.99
N CYS A 159 4.42 -17.43 -4.94
CA CYS A 159 5.53 -16.68 -5.53
C CYS A 159 5.02 -15.41 -6.25
N LEU A 160 3.95 -15.56 -7.04
CA LEU A 160 3.28 -14.43 -7.70
C LEU A 160 2.75 -13.40 -6.70
N ARG A 161 2.08 -13.84 -5.63
CA ARG A 161 1.57 -12.94 -4.60
C ARG A 161 2.69 -12.08 -4.01
N CYS A 162 3.78 -12.72 -3.60
CA CYS A 162 4.94 -12.03 -3.06
C CYS A 162 5.43 -10.93 -4.02
N GLY A 163 5.66 -11.30 -5.29
CA GLY A 163 6.16 -10.37 -6.29
C GLY A 163 5.20 -9.21 -6.57
N LEU A 164 3.92 -9.51 -6.77
CA LEU A 164 2.89 -8.50 -7.05
C LEU A 164 2.69 -7.53 -5.88
N ASN A 165 2.83 -8.00 -4.64
CA ASN A 165 2.77 -7.17 -3.45
C ASN A 165 3.98 -6.24 -3.33
N HIS A 166 5.20 -6.76 -3.50
CA HIS A 166 6.42 -5.96 -3.41
C HIS A 166 6.55 -4.96 -4.56
N MET A 167 6.16 -5.33 -5.78
CA MET A 167 6.09 -4.39 -6.90
C MET A 167 5.13 -3.24 -6.58
N TRP A 168 3.88 -3.53 -6.19
CA TRP A 168 2.93 -2.47 -5.84
C TRP A 168 3.41 -1.59 -4.67
N ASN A 169 4.00 -2.19 -3.64
CA ASN A 169 4.57 -1.45 -2.52
C ASN A 169 5.72 -0.52 -2.97
N THR A 170 6.58 -1.00 -3.87
CA THR A 170 7.67 -0.21 -4.45
C THR A 170 7.13 0.98 -5.23
N TYR A 171 6.11 0.78 -6.05
CA TYR A 171 5.42 1.86 -6.75
C TYR A 171 4.83 2.88 -5.77
N TRP A 172 4.07 2.42 -4.77
CA TRP A 172 3.44 3.30 -3.79
C TRP A 172 4.46 4.17 -3.04
N ARG A 173 5.61 3.60 -2.67
CA ARG A 173 6.72 4.33 -2.04
C ARG A 173 7.31 5.37 -2.97
N ALA A 174 7.52 5.02 -4.24
CA ALA A 174 8.07 5.92 -5.24
C ALA A 174 7.16 7.15 -5.45
N ILE A 175 5.84 6.97 -5.55
CA ILE A 175 4.91 8.09 -5.77
C ILE A 175 4.77 8.99 -4.54
N THR A 176 4.88 8.42 -3.34
CA THR A 176 4.78 9.17 -2.07
C THR A 176 6.12 9.77 -1.63
N LYS A 177 7.21 9.49 -2.37
CA LYS A 177 8.59 9.85 -1.99
C LYS A 177 8.95 9.33 -0.59
N PHE A 178 8.40 8.18 -0.22
CA PHE A 178 8.57 7.58 1.09
C PHE A 178 9.90 6.80 1.11
N GLY A 179 10.86 7.27 1.91
CA GLY A 179 12.20 6.71 2.01
C GLY A 179 12.56 6.20 3.40
N ASP A 180 13.85 5.94 3.61
CA ASP A 180 14.35 5.35 4.87
C ASP A 180 14.12 6.25 6.09
N ALA A 181 14.10 7.58 5.90
CA ALA A 181 13.84 8.52 6.99
C ALA A 181 12.40 8.42 7.50
N GLU A 182 11.42 8.30 6.58
CA GLU A 182 10.03 8.12 6.93
C GLU A 182 9.77 6.72 7.51
N GLU A 183 10.40 5.67 6.98
CA GLU A 183 10.36 4.33 7.57
C GLU A 183 10.85 4.32 9.01
N TYR A 184 11.99 4.98 9.27
CA TYR A 184 12.56 5.03 10.59
C TYR A 184 11.64 5.77 11.57
N GLN A 185 10.96 6.83 11.12
CA GLN A 185 9.93 7.48 11.93
C GLN A 185 8.76 6.55 12.26
N ILE A 186 8.29 5.75 11.30
CA ILE A 186 7.25 4.74 11.56
C ILE A 186 7.72 3.70 12.57
N TYR A 187 8.96 3.22 12.46
CA TYR A 187 9.57 2.32 13.43
C TYR A 187 9.66 2.95 14.84
N GLN A 188 9.99 4.24 14.94
CA GLN A 188 9.99 4.94 16.23
C GLN A 188 8.58 5.06 16.81
N LEU A 189 7.55 5.23 15.97
CA LEU A 189 6.16 5.24 16.39
C LEU A 189 5.64 3.86 16.78
N SER A 190 6.12 2.78 16.14
CA SER A 190 5.70 1.40 16.46
C SER A 190 6.16 0.96 17.86
N LYS A 191 7.23 1.56 18.39
CA LYS A 191 7.72 1.32 19.76
C LYS A 191 6.88 1.96 20.86
N ASP A 192 6.08 2.97 20.54
CA ASP A 192 5.33 3.76 21.52
C ASP A 192 3.88 3.94 21.06
N ASP A 193 3.02 3.02 21.48
CA ASP A 193 1.60 3.03 21.14
C ASP A 193 0.88 4.32 21.54
N ARG A 194 1.33 5.00 22.60
CA ARG A 194 0.76 6.30 22.99
C ARG A 194 1.09 7.37 21.96
N LYS A 195 2.36 7.45 21.51
CA LYS A 195 2.76 8.37 20.44
C LYS A 195 2.08 8.04 19.11
N ARG A 196 1.93 6.75 18.80
CA ARG A 196 1.19 6.30 17.62
C ARG A 196 -0.27 6.75 17.67
N GLN A 197 -0.96 6.52 18.79
CA GLN A 197 -2.36 6.95 18.96
C GLN A 197 -2.49 8.47 18.91
N GLU A 198 -1.56 9.21 19.50
CA GLU A 198 -1.53 10.67 19.45
C GLU A 198 -1.32 11.18 18.02
N TYR A 199 -0.41 10.57 17.27
CA TYR A 199 -0.17 10.89 15.86
C TYR A 199 -1.39 10.59 14.98
N LEU A 200 -2.02 9.42 15.16
CA LEU A 200 -3.25 9.07 14.45
C LEU A 200 -4.39 10.04 14.78
N ARG A 201 -4.55 10.44 16.04
CA ARG A 201 -5.54 11.45 16.44
C ARG A 201 -5.28 12.80 15.77
N MET A 202 -4.02 13.23 15.66
CA MET A 202 -3.69 14.46 14.92
C MET A 202 -4.12 14.34 13.46
N LEU A 203 -3.79 13.24 12.78
CA LEU A 203 -4.17 13.06 11.37
C LEU A 203 -5.68 13.04 11.13
N THR A 204 -6.47 12.57 12.08
CA THR A 204 -7.94 12.47 11.95
C THR A 204 -8.71 13.66 12.54
N THR A 205 -8.01 14.66 13.08
CA THR A 205 -8.64 15.87 13.64
C THR A 205 -8.37 17.09 12.77
N THR A 206 -9.35 17.99 12.71
CA THR A 206 -9.23 19.23 11.95
C THR A 206 -8.21 20.17 12.58
N LEU A 207 -7.65 21.08 11.79
CA LEU A 207 -6.70 22.12 12.26
C LEU A 207 -7.26 22.98 13.41
N SER A 208 -8.58 23.14 13.49
CA SER A 208 -9.26 23.84 14.60
C SER A 208 -9.19 23.02 15.89
N GLU A 209 -9.56 21.75 15.81
CA GLU A 209 -9.55 20.81 16.95
C GLU A 209 -8.12 20.56 17.45
N GLN A 210 -7.14 20.48 16.55
CA GLN A 210 -5.73 20.38 16.91
C GLN A 210 -5.25 21.58 17.75
N LYS A 211 -5.66 22.80 17.36
CA LYS A 211 -5.33 24.03 18.12
C LYS A 211 -6.01 24.08 19.47
N GLU A 212 -7.24 23.58 19.60
CA GLU A 212 -7.91 23.48 20.90
C GLU A 212 -7.28 22.43 21.79
N MET A 213 -6.98 21.23 21.27
CA MET A 213 -6.24 20.21 22.01
C MET A 213 -4.86 20.69 22.47
N GLN A 214 -4.17 21.50 21.66
CA GLN A 214 -2.89 22.09 22.03
C GLN A 214 -3.05 23.15 23.13
N LYS A 215 -4.07 24.01 23.05
CA LYS A 215 -4.43 24.96 24.12
C LYS A 215 -4.84 24.24 25.41
N GLU A 216 -5.57 23.13 25.34
CA GLU A 216 -5.93 22.33 26.51
C GLU A 216 -4.71 21.65 27.12
N LYS A 217 -3.81 21.08 26.31
CA LYS A 217 -2.54 20.53 26.81
C LYS A 217 -1.69 21.59 27.48
N GLU A 218 -1.59 22.79 26.90
CA GLU A 218 -0.89 23.92 27.51
C GLU A 218 -1.55 24.35 28.82
N LYS A 219 -2.89 24.38 28.90
CA LYS A 219 -3.62 24.67 30.14
C LYS A 219 -3.35 23.63 31.23
N VAL A 220 -3.43 22.34 30.89
CA VAL A 220 -3.14 21.22 31.80
C VAL A 220 -1.68 21.24 32.25
N PHE A 221 -0.75 21.54 31.35
CA PHE A 221 0.68 21.62 31.66
C PHE A 221 1.05 22.88 32.48
N SER A 222 0.29 23.98 32.34
CA SER A 222 0.45 25.22 33.10
C SER A 222 -0.15 25.19 34.52
N GLY A 223 -0.77 24.07 34.92
CA GLY A 223 -1.22 23.86 36.31
C GLY A 223 -2.44 24.66 36.76
N TYR A 224 -3.14 25.38 35.89
CA TYR A 224 -4.38 26.07 36.26
C TYR A 224 -5.61 25.19 35.98
N TYR A 225 -5.86 24.25 36.87
CA TYR A 225 -7.21 23.73 37.08
C TYR A 225 -7.85 24.57 38.18
N ILE A 226 -8.62 25.60 37.82
CA ILE A 226 -9.53 26.25 38.77
C ILE A 226 -10.79 25.38 38.78
N SER A 227 -11.05 24.69 39.89
CA SER A 227 -12.31 23.99 40.10
C SER A 227 -13.48 24.97 39.90
N PRO A 228 -14.59 24.59 39.26
CA PRO A 228 -15.80 25.43 39.20
C PRO A 228 -16.27 25.92 40.57
N GLU A 229 -15.92 25.20 41.65
CA GLU A 229 -16.23 25.56 43.03
C GLU A 229 -15.38 26.75 43.54
N ASP A 230 -14.15 26.91 43.05
CA ASP A 230 -13.25 27.99 43.44
C ASP A 230 -13.59 29.33 42.76
N ALA A 231 -14.38 29.31 41.68
CA ALA A 231 -14.90 30.51 41.04
C ALA A 231 -16.06 31.15 41.83
N MET A 232 -16.75 30.38 42.69
CA MET A 232 -17.91 30.86 43.45
C MET A 232 -17.56 31.43 44.84
N LEU A 233 -16.29 31.34 45.27
CA LEU A 233 -15.83 31.84 46.58
C LEU A 233 -15.29 33.29 46.57
N LYS A 234 -15.36 33.99 45.42
CA LYS A 234 -14.93 35.40 45.32
C LYS A 234 -16.07 36.43 45.30
N GLU A 235 -17.31 36.02 45.53
CA GLU A 235 -18.46 36.94 45.67
C GLU A 235 -19.13 36.86 47.06
N LYS A 236 -18.33 36.85 48.14
CA LYS A 236 -18.81 37.24 49.48
C LYS A 236 -17.85 38.19 50.16
#